data_AF-A0A3P7WAR1-F1
#
_entry.id   AF-A0A3P7WAR1-F1
#
_cell.length_a   1.000
_cell.length_b   1.000
_cell.length_c   1.000
_cell.angle_alpha   90.00
_cell.angle_beta   90.00
_cell.angle_gamma   90.00
#
_symmetry.space_group_name_H-M   'P 1'
#
loop_
_entity.id
_entity.type
_entity.pdbx_description
1 polymer ?
#
loop_
_entity_poly.entity_id
_entity_poly.type
_entity_poly.pdbx_seq_one_letter_code
_entity_poly.pdbx_strand_id
1 'polypeptide(L)'
;MCPKISSKRDHLHKMFSPSSSTSGWLSYARSKLATAMLACYLDRIEGIQAIAVHPGAVNTSLSSNISSRMRKILKTIHASRFLSRVEDAARNVVECVEKGHLPNTFRNNTDYNVVPKRISSEQNEINLMILSNEMIASAISHFCPNRILYS
;
A
#
# COMPACT_ATOMS: atom_id res chain seq x y z
N MET A 1 38.19 4.51 15.87
CA MET A 1 36.96 3.99 16.48
C MET A 1 35.83 4.16 15.48
N CYS A 2 35.24 3.07 14.99
CA CYS A 2 34.11 3.16 14.08
C CYS A 2 32.91 3.76 14.80
N PRO A 3 32.23 4.78 14.25
CA PRO A 3 31.07 5.35 14.89
C PRO A 3 29.98 4.27 14.98
N LYS A 4 29.46 4.06 16.20
CA LYS A 4 28.28 3.20 16.43
C LYS A 4 27.10 3.78 15.66
N ILE A 5 26.79 3.13 14.54
CA ILE A 5 25.57 3.38 13.78
C ILE A 5 24.39 3.13 14.73
N SER A 6 23.54 4.15 14.91
CA SER A 6 22.34 4.07 15.74
C SER A 6 21.43 2.93 15.26
N SER A 7 20.97 2.10 16.21
CA SER A 7 20.06 0.94 16.03
C SER A 7 18.69 1.26 15.41
N LYS A 8 18.43 2.52 15.06
CA LYS A 8 17.23 2.91 14.30
C LYS A 8 17.22 2.33 12.88
N ARG A 9 18.37 2.00 12.27
CA ARG A 9 18.42 1.35 10.95
C ARG A 9 17.82 -0.06 10.95
N ASP A 10 17.92 -0.81 12.05
CA ASP A 10 17.41 -2.18 12.15
C ASP A 10 15.88 -2.27 12.18
N HIS A 11 15.21 -1.24 12.70
CA HIS A 11 13.74 -1.18 12.67
C HIS A 11 13.20 -0.80 11.28
N LEU A 12 14.02 -0.18 10.43
CA LEU A 12 13.61 0.39 9.15
C LEU A 12 13.69 -0.64 8.02
N HIS A 13 14.71 -1.51 8.02
CA HIS A 13 14.71 -2.72 7.17
C HIS A 13 13.50 -3.61 7.51
N LYS A 14 13.10 -3.70 8.79
CA LYS A 14 12.02 -4.57 9.27
C LYS A 14 10.65 -4.35 8.60
N MET A 15 10.37 -3.16 8.08
CA MET A 15 9.07 -2.87 7.43
C MET A 15 8.85 -3.78 6.21
N PHE A 16 9.90 -3.98 5.42
CA PHE A 16 9.89 -4.82 4.21
C PHE A 16 10.74 -6.09 4.33
N SER A 17 11.52 -6.26 5.41
CA SER A 17 12.28 -7.49 5.63
C SER A 17 11.37 -8.71 5.76
N PRO A 18 11.79 -9.86 5.20
CA PRO A 18 11.18 -11.14 5.51
C PRO A 18 11.13 -11.35 7.03
N SER A 19 9.97 -11.74 7.55
CA SER A 19 9.90 -12.30 8.91
C SER A 19 10.34 -13.76 8.86
N SER A 20 10.85 -14.31 9.97
CA SER A 20 11.22 -15.72 10.10
C SER A 20 10.09 -16.71 9.78
N SER A 21 8.84 -16.23 9.74
CA SER A 21 7.67 -16.93 9.22
C SER A 21 6.94 -16.09 8.17
N THR A 22 6.58 -16.69 7.04
CA THR A 22 5.84 -16.04 5.95
C THR A 22 4.32 -16.17 6.19
N SER A 23 3.72 -15.16 6.82
CA SER A 23 2.26 -15.05 6.86
C SER A 23 1.75 -14.45 5.55
N GLY A 24 0.83 -15.15 4.88
CA GLY A 24 0.18 -14.65 3.66
C GLY A 24 -0.55 -13.33 3.89
N TRP A 25 -1.18 -13.15 5.06
CA TRP A 25 -1.84 -11.90 5.43
C TRP A 25 -0.85 -10.76 5.62
N LEU A 26 0.29 -11.02 6.29
CA LEU A 26 1.32 -10.00 6.50
C LEU A 26 1.96 -9.58 5.17
N SER A 27 2.18 -10.54 4.28
CA SER A 27 2.71 -10.30 2.92
C SER A 27 1.73 -9.46 2.10
N TYR A 28 0.44 -9.79 2.17
CA TYR A 28 -0.62 -8.99 1.55
C TYR A 28 -0.65 -7.55 2.11
N ALA A 29 -0.65 -7.38 3.43
CA ALA A 29 -0.65 -6.06 4.06
C ALA A 29 0.57 -5.21 3.66
N ARG A 30 1.76 -5.83 3.58
CA ARG A 30 2.98 -5.17 3.09
C ARG A 30 2.86 -4.73 1.63
N SER A 31 2.28 -5.55 0.76
CA SER A 31 2.04 -5.16 -0.65
C SER A 31 1.11 -3.95 -0.78
N LYS A 32 0.07 -3.87 0.07
CA LYS A 32 -0.86 -2.73 0.10
C LYS A 32 -0.21 -1.48 0.67
N LEU A 33 0.64 -1.62 1.70
CA LEU A 33 1.45 -0.53 2.21
C LEU A 33 2.39 0.05 1.13
N ALA A 34 3.11 -0.82 0.40
CA ALA A 34 3.98 -0.40 -0.69
C ALA A 34 3.21 0.33 -1.80
N THR A 35 2.01 -0.15 -2.15
CA THR A 35 1.13 0.52 -3.14
C THR A 35 0.72 1.92 -2.68
N ALA A 36 0.36 2.08 -1.40
CA ALA A 36 -0.02 3.38 -0.86
C ALA A 36 1.16 4.37 -0.83
N MET A 37 2.37 3.89 -0.50
CA MET A 37 3.59 4.69 -0.56
C MET A 37 3.93 5.12 -1.98
N LEU A 38 3.78 4.21 -2.96
CA LEU A 38 3.98 4.51 -4.37
C LEU A 38 3.01 5.58 -4.87
N ALA A 39 1.72 5.49 -4.54
CA ALA A 39 0.75 6.51 -4.91
C ALA A 39 1.12 7.88 -4.32
N CYS A 40 1.52 7.92 -3.05
CA CYS A 40 1.96 9.16 -2.40
C CYS A 40 3.21 9.76 -3.04
N TYR A 41 4.12 8.94 -3.57
CA TYR A 41 5.29 9.41 -4.31
C TYR A 41 4.90 9.99 -5.67
N LEU A 42 4.12 9.25 -6.45
CA LEU A 42 3.69 9.66 -7.79
C LEU A 42 2.88 10.96 -7.75
N ASP A 43 2.08 11.19 -6.70
CA ASP A 43 1.28 12.40 -6.53
C ASP A 43 2.11 13.67 -6.30
N ARG A 44 3.40 13.53 -6.00
CA ARG A 44 4.33 14.66 -5.85
C ARG A 44 5.03 15.04 -7.15
N ILE A 45 4.93 14.21 -8.18
CA ILE A 45 5.56 14.46 -9.48
C ILE A 45 4.68 15.44 -10.26
N GLU A 46 5.27 16.53 -10.72
CA GLU A 46 4.56 17.54 -11.50
C GLU A 46 3.91 16.92 -12.75
N GLY A 47 2.63 17.23 -12.97
CA GLY A 47 1.86 16.70 -14.09
C GLY A 47 1.28 15.29 -13.89
N ILE A 48 1.51 14.66 -12.74
CA ILE A 48 0.93 13.35 -12.38
C ILE A 48 -0.10 13.54 -11.26
N GLN A 49 -1.29 12.93 -11.42
CA GLN A 49 -2.26 12.76 -10.33
C GLN A 49 -2.29 11.30 -9.92
N ALA A 50 -2.06 11.02 -8.64
CA ALA A 50 -2.07 9.66 -8.12
C ALA A 50 -2.72 9.60 -6.73
N ILE A 51 -3.57 8.60 -6.51
CA ILE A 51 -4.27 8.44 -5.23
C ILE A 51 -4.36 6.97 -4.82
N ALA A 52 -4.12 6.73 -3.53
CA ALA A 52 -4.41 5.46 -2.91
C ALA A 52 -5.90 5.39 -2.51
N VAL A 53 -6.58 4.31 -2.93
CA VAL A 53 -7.99 4.07 -2.59
C VAL A 53 -8.13 2.77 -1.82
N HIS A 54 -8.70 2.85 -0.62
CA HIS A 54 -9.22 1.72 0.13
C HIS A 54 -10.74 1.68 -0.04
N PRO A 55 -11.30 0.78 -0.86
CA PRO A 55 -12.72 0.80 -1.21
C PRO A 55 -13.67 0.35 -0.09
N GLY A 56 -13.15 0.10 1.11
CA GLY A 56 -13.87 -0.54 2.22
C GLY A 56 -13.74 -2.06 2.17
N ALA A 57 -14.49 -2.74 3.03
CA ALA A 57 -14.60 -4.19 3.00
C ALA A 57 -15.61 -4.58 1.91
N VAL A 58 -15.17 -5.29 0.86
CA VAL A 58 -16.00 -5.57 -0.33
C VAL A 58 -16.21 -7.07 -0.48
N ASN A 59 -17.45 -7.48 -0.77
CA ASN A 59 -17.76 -8.88 -1.02
C ASN A 59 -17.27 -9.32 -2.42
N THR A 60 -16.03 -9.83 -2.48
CA THR A 60 -15.39 -10.30 -3.72
C THR A 60 -14.91 -11.74 -3.58
N SER A 61 -14.53 -12.38 -4.69
CA SER A 61 -13.87 -13.69 -4.66
C SER A 61 -12.57 -13.68 -3.83
N LEU A 62 -11.86 -12.56 -3.72
CA LEU A 62 -10.70 -12.43 -2.82
C LEU A 62 -11.07 -12.60 -1.34
N SER A 63 -12.25 -12.14 -0.92
CA SER A 63 -12.76 -12.36 0.43
C SER A 63 -13.17 -13.82 0.68
N SER A 64 -13.36 -14.62 -0.37
CA SER A 64 -13.69 -16.04 -0.26
C SER A 64 -12.50 -16.92 0.19
N ASN A 65 -11.28 -16.41 0.14
CA ASN A 65 -10.09 -17.08 0.70
C ASN A 65 -9.90 -16.85 2.22
N ILE A 66 -10.80 -16.09 2.86
CA ILE A 66 -10.81 -15.94 4.32
C ILE A 66 -11.11 -17.30 4.96
N SER A 67 -10.25 -17.71 5.91
CA SER A 67 -10.38 -19.00 6.61
C SER A 67 -11.78 -19.18 7.21
N SER A 68 -12.25 -20.43 7.26
CA SER A 68 -13.58 -20.75 7.81
C SER A 68 -13.76 -20.25 9.25
N ARG A 69 -12.69 -20.27 10.06
CA ARG A 69 -12.65 -19.72 11.42
C ARG A 69 -12.85 -18.21 11.43
N MET A 70 -12.09 -17.48 10.61
CA MET A 70 -12.23 -16.02 10.51
C MET A 70 -13.60 -15.62 9.94
N ARG A 71 -14.12 -16.38 8.98
CA ARG A 71 -15.46 -16.18 8.42
C ARG A 71 -16.56 -16.38 9.45
N LYS A 72 -16.44 -17.37 10.35
CA LYS A 72 -17.36 -17.53 11.49
C LYS A 72 -17.31 -16.31 12.40
N ILE A 73 -16.12 -15.85 12.78
CA ILE A 73 -15.94 -14.66 13.62
C ILE A 73 -16.60 -13.43 12.95
N LEU A 74 -16.31 -13.18 11.67
CA LEU A 74 -16.89 -12.08 10.89
C LEU A 74 -18.41 -12.16 10.75
N LYS A 75 -18.98 -13.37 10.69
CA LYS A 75 -20.44 -13.58 10.72
C LYS A 75 -21.03 -13.31 12.10
N THR A 76 -20.39 -13.80 13.17
CA THR A 76 -20.84 -13.62 14.56
C THR A 76 -20.84 -12.15 14.97
N ILE A 77 -19.86 -11.36 14.53
CA ILE A 77 -19.81 -9.92 14.81
C ILE A 77 -20.60 -9.09 13.79
N HIS A 78 -21.41 -9.72 12.94
CA HIS A 78 -22.15 -9.08 11.84
C HIS A 78 -21.30 -8.25 10.85
N ALA A 79 -19.97 -8.35 10.86
CA ALA A 79 -19.08 -7.68 9.90
C ALA A 79 -19.40 -8.01 8.43
N SER A 80 -19.98 -9.19 8.16
CA SER A 80 -20.48 -9.54 6.82
C SER A 80 -21.60 -8.63 6.29
N ARG A 81 -22.37 -7.96 7.17
CA ARG A 81 -23.38 -6.95 6.80
C ARG A 81 -22.77 -5.58 6.47
N PHE A 82 -21.49 -5.38 6.81
CA PHE A 82 -20.72 -4.18 6.49
C PHE A 82 -19.87 -4.35 5.23
N LEU A 83 -20.07 -5.45 4.49
CA LEU A 83 -19.46 -5.60 3.18
C LEU A 83 -20.21 -4.75 2.18
N SER A 84 -19.55 -3.70 1.67
CA SER A 84 -20.06 -2.88 0.58
C SER A 84 -20.26 -3.74 -0.66
N ARG A 85 -21.26 -3.37 -1.48
CA ARG A 85 -21.45 -3.97 -2.79
C ARG A 85 -20.26 -3.62 -3.70
N VAL A 86 -19.97 -4.50 -4.66
CA VAL A 86 -18.86 -4.30 -5.60
C VAL A 86 -19.05 -3.01 -6.39
N GLU A 87 -20.30 -2.66 -6.71
CA GLU A 87 -20.64 -1.44 -7.44
C GLU A 87 -20.33 -0.17 -6.65
N ASP A 88 -20.56 -0.17 -5.33
CA ASP A 88 -20.26 0.98 -4.46
C ASP A 88 -18.75 1.16 -4.31
N ALA A 89 -18.02 0.05 -4.16
CA ALA A 89 -16.56 0.04 -4.15
C ALA A 89 -15.96 0.55 -5.46
N ALA A 90 -16.52 0.14 -6.61
CA ALA A 90 -16.08 0.61 -7.91
C ALA A 90 -16.35 2.10 -8.10
N ARG A 91 -17.53 2.58 -7.68
CA ARG A 91 -17.87 4.01 -7.72
C ARG A 91 -16.86 4.86 -6.95
N ASN A 92 -16.45 4.41 -5.75
CA ASN A 92 -15.44 5.12 -4.96
C ASN A 92 -14.10 5.27 -5.70
N VAL A 93 -13.71 4.29 -6.52
CA VAL A 93 -12.49 4.37 -7.33
C VAL A 93 -12.67 5.36 -8.48
N VAL A 94 -13.78 5.28 -9.22
CA VAL A 94 -14.06 6.15 -10.37
C VAL A 94 -14.13 7.62 -9.95
N GLU A 95 -14.82 7.93 -8.84
CA GLU A 95 -14.93 9.31 -8.36
C GLU A 95 -13.57 9.97 -8.07
N CYS A 96 -12.58 9.18 -7.63
CA CYS A 96 -11.24 9.71 -7.34
C CYS A 96 -10.50 10.12 -8.61
N VAL A 97 -10.80 9.49 -9.74
CA VAL A 97 -10.21 9.81 -11.04
C VAL A 97 -10.90 11.02 -11.66
N GLU A 98 -12.22 11.13 -11.52
CA GLU A 98 -13.00 12.20 -12.17
C GLU A 98 -12.94 13.55 -11.46
N LYS A 99 -12.96 13.55 -10.12
CA LYS A 99 -13.13 14.79 -9.33
C LYS A 99 -11.82 15.42 -8.89
N GLY A 100 -10.68 14.76 -9.15
CA GLY A 100 -9.40 15.11 -8.57
C GLY A 100 -9.38 14.94 -7.05
N HIS A 101 -8.23 15.21 -6.43
CA HIS A 101 -8.04 15.09 -4.99
C HIS A 101 -7.04 16.13 -4.49
N LEU A 102 -7.11 16.41 -3.19
CA LEU A 102 -6.10 17.25 -2.53
C LEU A 102 -4.78 16.47 -2.39
N PRO A 103 -3.63 17.14 -2.51
CA PRO A 103 -2.34 16.51 -2.27
C PRO A 103 -2.27 15.86 -0.88
N ASN A 104 -1.49 14.77 -0.77
CA ASN A 104 -1.24 14.08 0.50
C ASN A 104 -2.54 13.57 1.18
N THR A 105 -3.52 13.18 0.37
CA THR A 105 -4.73 12.50 0.84
C THR A 105 -4.86 11.10 0.25
N PHE A 106 -5.62 10.24 0.92
CA PHE A 106 -6.05 8.96 0.39
C PHE A 106 -7.55 8.81 0.59
N ARG A 107 -8.19 8.01 -0.27
CA ARG A 107 -9.61 7.71 -0.16
C ARG A 107 -9.83 6.47 0.68
N ASN A 108 -10.64 6.57 1.72
CA ASN A 108 -11.13 5.44 2.51
C ASN A 108 -12.64 5.39 2.40
N ASN A 109 -13.15 4.43 1.62
CA ASN A 109 -14.55 4.35 1.25
C ASN A 109 -15.00 5.68 0.60
N THR A 110 -15.93 6.41 1.22
CA THR A 110 -16.45 7.69 0.73
C THR A 110 -15.64 8.91 1.20
N ASP A 111 -14.69 8.71 2.12
CA ASP A 111 -14.04 9.81 2.83
C ASP A 111 -12.60 10.03 2.38
N TYR A 112 -12.19 11.29 2.30
CA TYR A 112 -10.78 11.65 2.13
C TYR A 112 -10.11 11.79 3.50
N ASN A 113 -8.96 11.15 3.64
CA ASN A 113 -8.17 11.17 4.86
C ASN A 113 -6.74 11.63 4.56
N VAL A 114 -6.09 12.25 5.53
CA VAL A 114 -4.67 12.65 5.41
C VAL A 114 -3.80 11.40 5.42
N VAL A 115 -2.83 11.33 4.50
CA VAL A 115 -1.87 10.24 4.45
C VAL A 115 -1.05 10.19 5.76
N PRO A 116 -1.00 9.03 6.45
CA PRO A 116 -0.21 8.90 7.67
C PRO A 116 1.29 9.14 7.42
N LYS A 117 1.98 9.76 8.39
CA LYS A 117 3.43 10.08 8.32
C LYS A 117 4.32 8.90 7.94
N ARG A 118 3.94 7.67 8.31
CA ARG A 118 4.69 6.47 7.94
C ARG A 118 4.68 6.21 6.43
N ILE A 119 3.57 6.52 5.77
CA ILE A 119 3.39 6.35 4.32
C ILE A 119 4.05 7.52 3.58
N SER A 120 3.87 8.74 4.07
CA SER A 120 4.42 9.95 3.43
C SER A 120 5.88 10.25 3.78
N SER A 121 6.57 9.35 4.50
CA SER A 121 7.97 9.54 4.92
C SER A 121 8.93 9.33 3.75
N GLU A 122 9.69 10.37 3.43
CA GLU A 122 10.76 10.35 2.42
C GLU A 122 11.78 9.22 2.67
N GLN A 123 12.20 9.00 3.92
CA GLN A 123 13.11 7.90 4.23
C GLN A 123 12.52 6.52 3.90
N ASN A 124 11.22 6.32 4.19
CA ASN A 124 10.56 5.05 3.89
C ASN A 124 10.39 4.87 2.37
N GLU A 125 10.14 5.96 1.65
CA GLU A 125 10.09 6.00 0.19
C GLU A 125 11.45 5.59 -0.42
N ILE A 126 12.56 6.19 0.03
CA ILE A 126 13.92 5.81 -0.37
C ILE A 126 14.17 4.31 -0.13
N ASN A 127 13.78 3.81 1.05
CA ASN A 127 13.94 2.39 1.39
C ASN A 127 13.13 1.48 0.45
N LEU A 128 11.89 1.87 0.14
CA LEU A 128 11.03 1.13 -0.79
C LEU A 128 11.61 1.15 -2.21
N MET A 129 12.15 2.27 -2.66
CA MET A 129 12.77 2.42 -3.98
C MET A 129 14.02 1.55 -4.11
N ILE A 130 14.92 1.57 -3.13
CA ILE A 130 16.14 0.73 -3.11
C ILE A 130 15.74 -0.75 -3.22
N LEU A 131 14.83 -1.20 -2.34
CA LEU A 131 14.38 -2.59 -2.34
C LEU A 131 13.68 -2.97 -3.66
N SER A 132 12.87 -2.08 -4.22
CA SER A 132 12.20 -2.32 -5.51
C SER A 132 13.21 -2.49 -6.64
N ASN A 133 14.25 -1.65 -6.69
CA ASN A 133 15.32 -1.77 -7.68
C ASN A 133 16.09 -3.09 -7.53
N GLU A 134 16.44 -3.48 -6.30
CA GLU A 134 17.10 -4.77 -6.03
C GLU A 134 16.24 -5.94 -6.48
N MET A 135 14.95 -5.93 -6.15
CA MET A 135 14.00 -6.97 -6.54
C MET A 135 13.87 -7.06 -8.06
N ILE A 136 13.69 -5.92 -8.74
CA ILE A 136 13.53 -5.87 -10.20
C ILE A 136 14.81 -6.34 -10.89
N ALA A 137 15.99 -5.88 -10.45
CA ALA A 137 17.26 -6.33 -11.00
C ALA A 137 17.48 -7.83 -10.81
N SER A 138 17.06 -8.39 -9.67
CA SER A 138 17.15 -9.83 -9.41
C SER A 138 16.18 -10.66 -10.26
N ALA A 139 14.99 -10.12 -10.55
CA ALA A 139 13.95 -10.82 -11.31
C ALA A 139 14.12 -10.66 -12.83
N ILE A 140 14.70 -9.54 -13.26
CA ILE A 140 14.86 -9.16 -14.67
C ILE A 140 16.26 -8.55 -14.82
N SER A 141 17.23 -9.37 -15.19
CA SER A 141 18.65 -8.97 -15.33
C SER A 141 18.90 -7.83 -16.33
N HIS A 142 17.92 -7.47 -17.16
CA HIS A 142 17.99 -6.42 -18.19
C HIS A 142 16.96 -5.29 -18.01
N PHE A 143 16.38 -5.13 -16.82
CA PHE A 143 15.45 -4.03 -16.60
C PHE A 143 16.18 -2.68 -16.59
N CYS A 144 15.88 -1.84 -17.58
CA CYS A 144 16.27 -0.43 -17.59
C CYS A 144 15.08 0.41 -17.08
N PRO A 145 15.20 1.06 -15.91
CA PRO A 145 14.16 1.94 -15.41
C PRO A 145 13.87 3.08 -16.38
N ASN A 146 12.59 3.43 -16.55
CA ASN A 146 12.20 4.51 -17.46
C ASN A 146 12.67 5.85 -16.87
N ARG A 147 13.50 6.60 -17.62
CA ARG A 147 14.15 7.85 -17.14
C ARG A 147 13.17 8.93 -16.70
N ILE A 148 11.93 8.88 -17.18
CA ILE A 148 10.85 9.81 -16.82
C ILE A 148 10.54 9.77 -15.30
N LEU A 149 10.87 8.67 -14.62
CA LEU A 149 10.62 8.50 -13.18
C LEU A 149 11.78 8.96 -12.29
N TYR A 150 12.87 9.50 -12.86
CA TYR A 150 14.12 9.84 -12.14
C TYR A 150 14.63 11.25 -12.42
N SER A 151 13.82 12.09 -13.07
CA SER A 151 14.12 13.49 -13.38
C SER A 151 13.52 14.44 -12.37
#